data_AF-A0A6C0CRB4-F1
#
_entry.id   AF-A0A6C0CRB4-F1
#
_cell.length_a   1.000
_cell.length_b   1.000
_cell.length_c   1.000
_cell.angle_alpha   90.00
_cell.angle_beta   90.00
_cell.angle_gamma   90.00
#
_symmetry.space_group_name_H-M   'P 1'
#
loop_
_entity.id
_entity.type
_entity.pdbx_description
1 polymer ?
#
loop_
_entity_poly.entity_id
_entity_poly.type
_entity_poly.pdbx_seq_one_letter_code
_entity_poly.pdbx_strand_id
1 'polypeptide(L)'
;MNYHALEYSELKQEAKERRIKFYYIMKKAQLISLLSMDTLPIKYIVEKKRIGELKNEARARGFPCVYRMNRSALVDLLYPSPKYDYKDQYDTDKHYPPKKHNTE
;
A
#
# COMPACT_ATOMS: atom_id res chain seq x y z
N MET A 1 2.75 23.56 -4.74
CA MET A 1 2.19 23.08 -6.03
C MET A 1 0.68 23.19 -5.98
N ASN A 2 0.03 23.71 -7.02
CA ASN A 2 -1.44 23.83 -7.05
C ASN A 2 -2.06 22.59 -7.70
N TYR A 3 -2.35 21.55 -6.90
CA TYR A 3 -2.91 20.28 -7.40
C TYR A 3 -4.33 20.41 -7.95
N HIS A 4 -5.05 21.49 -7.64
CA HIS A 4 -6.42 21.70 -8.14
C HIS A 4 -6.46 22.07 -9.63
N ALA A 5 -5.37 22.65 -10.15
CA ALA A 5 -5.25 23.03 -11.55
C ALA A 5 -4.77 21.88 -12.46
N LEU A 6 -4.22 20.81 -11.87
CA LEU A 6 -3.66 19.69 -12.62
C LEU A 6 -4.75 18.78 -13.22
N GLU A 7 -4.41 18.16 -14.35
CA GLU A 7 -5.23 17.13 -14.97
C GLU A 7 -5.15 15.82 -14.16
N TYR A 8 -6.13 14.94 -14.37
CA TYR A 8 -6.17 13.66 -13.65
C TYR A 8 -4.98 12.74 -13.99
N SER A 9 -4.51 12.81 -15.24
CA SER A 9 -3.30 12.15 -15.73
C SER A 9 -2.05 12.62 -14.97
N GLU A 10 -1.87 13.93 -14.83
CA GLU A 10 -0.76 14.56 -14.11
C GLU A 10 -0.79 14.23 -12.61
N LEU A 11 -1.98 14.26 -11.99
CA LEU A 11 -2.15 13.85 -10.59
C LEU A 11 -1.75 12.39 -10.35
N LYS A 12 -2.03 11.50 -11.32
CA LYS A 12 -1.58 10.10 -11.24
C LYS A 12 -0.07 9.99 -11.39
N GLN A 13 0.54 10.80 -12.26
CA GLN A 13 1.98 10.81 -12.44
C GLN A 13 2.70 11.27 -11.17
N GLU A 14 2.27 12.39 -10.58
CA GLU A 14 2.79 12.87 -9.29
C GLU A 14 2.62 11.81 -8.19
N ALA A 15 1.46 11.15 -8.14
CA ALA A 15 1.23 10.09 -7.15
C ALA A 15 2.16 8.89 -7.35
N LYS A 16 2.49 8.56 -8.60
CA LYS A 16 3.46 7.51 -8.96
C LYS A 16 4.87 7.92 -8.55
N GLU A 17 5.28 9.17 -8.78
CA GLU A 17 6.60 9.69 -8.40
C GLU A 17 6.80 9.65 -6.88
N ARG A 18 5.76 10.01 -6.11
CA ARG A 18 5.73 9.85 -4.64
C ARG A 18 5.60 8.41 -4.17
N ARG A 19 5.49 7.44 -5.09
CA ARG A 19 5.31 6.00 -4.84
C ARG A 19 4.10 5.70 -3.93
N ILE A 20 3.01 6.43 -4.13
CA ILE A 20 1.74 6.20 -3.42
C ILE A 20 1.09 4.95 -4.02
N LYS A 21 0.79 3.95 -3.19
CA LYS A 21 0.04 2.76 -3.63
C LYS A 21 -1.45 3.08 -3.81
N PHE A 22 -2.11 2.32 -4.70
CA PHE A 22 -3.54 2.42 -5.01
C PHE A 22 -4.00 3.75 -5.66
N TYR A 23 -3.07 4.61 -6.08
CA TYR A 23 -3.41 5.88 -6.74
C TYR A 23 -4.26 5.71 -8.01
N TYR A 24 -4.13 4.59 -8.72
CA TYR A 24 -4.82 4.34 -9.99
C TYR A 24 -6.33 4.10 -9.84
N ILE A 25 -6.78 3.66 -8.66
CA ILE A 25 -8.20 3.46 -8.33
C ILE A 25 -8.84 4.68 -7.63
N MET A 26 -8.06 5.71 -7.29
CA MET A 26 -8.55 6.89 -6.58
C MET A 26 -9.20 7.90 -7.51
N LYS A 27 -10.24 8.59 -7.04
CA LYS A 27 -10.86 9.70 -7.77
C LYS A 27 -9.96 10.93 -7.76
N LYS A 28 -10.12 11.84 -8.75
CA LYS A 28 -9.36 13.10 -8.86
C LYS A 28 -9.34 13.88 -7.53
N ALA A 29 -10.49 14.09 -6.90
CA ALA A 29 -10.59 14.81 -5.63
C ALA A 29 -9.80 14.14 -4.49
N GLN A 30 -9.77 12.80 -4.45
CA GLN A 30 -9.00 12.04 -3.45
C GLN A 30 -7.49 12.19 -3.70
N LEU A 31 -7.04 12.14 -4.96
CA LEU A 31 -5.65 12.38 -5.31
C LEU A 31 -5.22 13.79 -4.95
N ILE A 32 -6.03 14.81 -5.25
CA ILE A 32 -5.74 16.20 -4.89
C ILE A 32 -5.57 16.33 -3.37
N SER A 33 -6.55 15.84 -2.61
CA SER A 33 -6.49 15.88 -1.14
C SER A 33 -5.23 15.18 -0.61
N LEU A 34 -4.90 14.01 -1.14
CA LEU A 34 -3.77 13.20 -0.71
C LEU A 34 -2.41 13.79 -1.11
N LEU A 35 -2.31 14.42 -2.28
CA LEU A 35 -1.10 15.11 -2.75
C LEU A 35 -0.88 16.46 -2.08
N SER A 36 -1.97 17.10 -1.61
CA SER A 36 -1.93 18.36 -0.87
C SER A 36 -1.58 18.18 0.60
N MET A 37 -1.54 16.94 1.11
CA MET A 37 -1.08 16.66 2.48
C MET A 37 0.45 16.68 2.55
N ASP A 38 1.00 17.36 3.55
CA ASP A 38 2.44 17.39 3.82
C ASP A 38 2.97 16.02 4.24
N THR A 39 2.18 15.26 5.00
CA THR A 39 2.50 13.90 5.44
C THR A 39 1.46 12.92 4.92
N LEU A 40 1.92 11.88 4.23
CA LEU A 40 1.05 10.79 3.77
C LEU A 40 0.37 10.11 4.96
N PRO A 41 -0.92 9.76 4.85
CA PRO A 41 -1.59 8.98 5.88
C PRO A 41 -0.84 7.66 6.14
N ILE A 42 -0.76 7.27 7.41
CA ILE A 42 -0.02 6.10 7.91
C ILE A 42 -0.34 4.86 7.07
N LYS A 43 -1.60 4.67 6.65
CA LYS A 43 -2.02 3.57 5.76
C LYS A 43 -1.12 3.42 4.53
N TYR A 44 -0.79 4.51 3.84
CA TYR A 44 0.04 4.47 2.63
C TYR A 44 1.52 4.26 2.95
N ILE A 45 1.98 4.77 4.09
CA ILE A 45 3.35 4.56 4.58
C ILE A 45 3.57 3.10 4.93
N VAL A 46 2.63 2.48 5.66
CA VAL A 46 2.70 1.08 6.04
C VAL A 46 2.54 0.16 4.83
N GLU A 47 1.65 0.52 3.89
CA GLU A 47 1.54 -0.25 2.64
C GLU A 47 2.79 -0.24 1.78
N LYS A 48 3.59 0.83 1.87
CA LYS A 48 4.89 0.92 1.21
C LYS A 48 5.93 0.01 1.86
N LYS A 49 5.85 -0.23 3.17
CA LYS A 49 6.83 -1.02 3.91
C LYS A 49 6.74 -2.50 3.58
N ARG A 50 7.87 -3.12 3.27
CA ARG A 50 7.97 -4.59 3.17
C ARG A 50 7.87 -5.23 4.55
N ILE A 51 7.47 -6.50 4.62
CA ILE A 51 7.42 -7.24 5.89
C ILE A 51 8.78 -7.25 6.61
N GLY A 52 9.90 -7.28 5.86
CA GLY A 52 11.25 -7.18 6.42
C GLY A 52 11.51 -5.81 7.08
N GLU A 53 11.03 -4.72 6.49
CA GLU A 53 11.16 -3.37 7.06
C GLU A 53 10.30 -3.21 8.32
N LEU A 54 9.08 -3.76 8.31
CA LEU A 54 8.23 -3.80 9.51
C LEU A 54 8.89 -4.61 10.63
N LYS A 55 9.51 -5.75 10.33
CA LYS A 55 10.25 -6.54 11.31
C LYS A 55 11.47 -5.77 11.85
N ASN A 56 12.20 -5.06 11.00
CA ASN A 56 13.36 -4.27 11.42
C ASN A 56 12.94 -3.10 12.32
N GLU A 57 11.85 -2.41 11.97
CA GLU A 57 11.31 -1.33 12.80
C GLU A 57 10.82 -1.85 14.15
N ALA A 58 10.13 -2.98 14.18
CA ALA A 58 9.70 -3.60 15.43
C ALA A 58 10.90 -4.02 16.30
N ARG A 59 12.00 -4.52 15.72
CA ARG A 59 13.23 -4.75 16.47
C ARG A 59 13.86 -3.46 16.98
N ALA A 60 13.91 -2.41 16.17
CA ALA A 60 14.43 -1.11 16.57
C ALA A 60 13.63 -0.50 17.74
N ARG A 61 12.35 -0.82 17.85
CA ARG A 61 11.48 -0.45 18.98
C ARG A 61 11.57 -1.41 20.17
N GLY A 62 12.42 -2.44 20.12
CA GLY A 62 12.66 -3.36 21.22
C GLY A 62 11.74 -4.58 21.27
N PHE A 63 11.05 -4.94 20.18
CA PHE A 63 10.23 -6.16 20.12
C PHE A 63 11.06 -7.37 19.63
N PRO A 64 11.34 -8.38 20.48
CA PRO A 64 12.21 -9.51 20.12
C PRO A 64 11.49 -10.60 19.30
N CYS A 65 10.18 -10.77 19.45
CA CYS A 65 9.42 -11.91 18.89
C CYS A 65 8.78 -11.63 17.52
N VAL A 66 9.37 -10.76 16.70
CA VAL A 66 8.78 -10.30 15.42
C VAL A 66 8.81 -11.34 14.30
N TYR A 67 9.59 -12.42 14.45
CA TYR A 67 9.76 -13.44 13.42
C TYR A 67 8.48 -14.22 13.13
N ARG A 68 7.69 -14.50 14.17
CA ARG A 68 6.43 -15.25 14.09
C ARG A 68 5.21 -14.38 13.75
N MET A 69 5.37 -13.07 13.74
CA MET A 69 4.27 -12.14 13.46
C MET A 69 4.02 -12.05 11.94
N ASN A 70 2.74 -12.12 11.58
CA ASN A 70 2.27 -11.81 10.23
C ASN A 70 2.25 -10.29 10.01
N ARG A 71 2.01 -9.87 8.77
CA ARG A 71 2.01 -8.45 8.40
C ARG A 71 1.00 -7.66 9.24
N SER A 72 -0.23 -8.14 9.36
CA SER A 72 -1.28 -7.48 10.15
C SER A 72 -0.87 -7.28 11.61
N ALA A 73 -0.38 -8.31 12.30
CA ALA A 73 0.08 -8.18 13.69
C ALA A 73 1.25 -7.19 13.85
N LEU A 74 2.19 -7.16 12.88
CA LEU A 74 3.27 -6.16 12.90
C LEU A 74 2.75 -4.74 12.72
N VAL A 75 1.75 -4.55 11.86
CA VAL A 75 1.12 -3.24 11.66
C VAL A 75 0.37 -2.80 12.90
N ASP A 76 -0.44 -3.67 13.50
CA ASP A 76 -1.19 -3.36 14.72
C ASP A 76 -0.26 -3.01 15.89
N LEU A 77 0.88 -3.71 15.98
CA LEU A 77 1.91 -3.44 16.99
C LEU A 77 2.62 -2.10 16.77
N LEU A 78 2.97 -1.78 15.52
CA LEU A 78 3.75 -0.59 15.18
C LEU A 78 2.90 0.67 15.02
N TYR A 79 1.64 0.51 14.61
CA TYR A 79 0.72 1.57 14.23
C TYR A 79 -0.69 1.26 14.77
N PRO A 80 -0.87 1.19 16.10
CA PRO A 80 -2.18 0.92 16.70
C PRO A 80 -3.14 2.06 16.33
N SER A 81 -4.10 1.75 15.48
CA SER A 81 -5.14 2.68 15.03
C SER A 81 -6.45 1.91 14.96
N PRO A 82 -7.58 2.51 15.36
CA PRO A 82 -8.80 1.77 15.63
C PRO A 82 -9.48 1.15 14.39
N LYS A 83 -8.98 1.34 13.15
CA LYS A 83 -9.70 0.94 11.93
C LYS A 83 -8.82 0.54 10.73
N TYR A 84 -7.68 -0.14 10.93
CA TYR A 84 -6.94 -0.70 9.80
C TYR A 84 -7.34 -2.15 9.52
N ASP A 85 -8.42 -2.31 8.75
CA ASP A 85 -8.81 -3.61 8.21
C ASP A 85 -7.84 -3.97 7.07
N TYR A 86 -6.67 -4.51 7.42
CA TYR A 86 -5.65 -4.98 6.49
C TYR A 86 -6.12 -6.29 5.86
N LYS A 87 -6.83 -6.21 4.73
CA LYS A 87 -7.04 -7.39 3.88
C LYS A 87 -5.71 -7.70 3.19
N ASP A 88 -5.06 -8.78 3.63
CA ASP A 88 -3.87 -9.34 3.00
C ASP A 88 -4.21 -9.71 1.54
N GLN A 89 -3.82 -8.90 0.57
CA GLN A 89 -4.06 -9.13 -0.86
C GLN A 89 -2.88 -9.84 -1.54
N TYR A 90 -2.25 -10.79 -0.84
CA TYR A 90 -1.26 -11.71 -1.43
C TYR A 90 -1.93 -12.93 -2.09
N ASP A 91 -3.12 -12.78 -2.66
CA ASP A 91 -3.65 -13.77 -3.61
C ASP A 91 -3.08 -13.44 -5.00
N THR A 92 -1.76 -13.59 -5.11
CA THR A 92 -1.07 -13.54 -6.40
C THR A 92 -1.26 -14.88 -7.11
N ASP A 93 -1.85 -14.80 -8.31
CA ASP A 93 -1.73 -15.74 -9.42
C ASP A 93 -2.26 -17.16 -9.21
N LYS A 94 -3.59 -17.30 -9.38
CA LYS A 94 -4.11 -18.45 -10.12
C LYS A 94 -3.99 -18.17 -11.62
N HIS A 95 -2.77 -18.24 -12.15
CA HIS A 95 -2.57 -18.34 -13.60
C HIS A 95 -3.10 -19.70 -14.07
N TYR A 96 -4.34 -19.74 -14.57
CA TYR A 96 -4.84 -20.90 -15.27
C TYR A 96 -4.03 -21.07 -16.57
N PRO A 97 -3.37 -22.21 -16.80
CA PRO A 97 -2.72 -22.45 -18.09
C PRO A 97 -3.77 -22.46 -19.21
N PRO A 98 -3.45 -21.95 -20.41
CA PRO A 98 -4.38 -21.96 -21.52
C PRO A 98 -4.75 -23.41 -21.88
N LYS A 99 -6.06 -23.68 -21.95
CA LYS A 99 -6.60 -24.98 -22.35
C LYS A 99 -6.22 -25.22 -23.82
N LYS A 100 -5.48 -26.30 -24.10
CA LYS A 100 -5.26 -26.77 -25.47
C LYS A 100 -6.61 -27.23 -26.04
N HIS A 101 -7.10 -26.52 -27.06
CA HIS A 101 -8.15 -27.05 -27.92
C HIS A 101 -7.53 -28.12 -28.80
N ASN A 102 -7.89 -29.38 -28.55
CA ASN A 102 -7.70 -30.44 -29.54
C ASN A 102 -8.80 -30.26 -30.58
N THR A 103 -8.41 -29.96 -31.81
CA THR A 103 -9.28 -30.01 -32.98
C THR A 103 -9.18 -31.43 -33.52
N GLU A 104 -10.25 -32.20 -33.41
CA GLU A 104 -10.51 -33.41 -34.20
C GLU A 104 -11.73 -33.15 -35.10
#